data_AF-A0A0F9QTZ7-F1
#
_entry.id   AF-A0A0F9QTZ7-F1
#
_cell.length_a   1.000
_cell.length_b   1.000
_cell.length_c   1.000
_cell.angle_alpha   90.00
_cell.angle_beta   90.00
_cell.angle_gamma   90.00
#
_symmetry.space_group_name_H-M   'P 1'
#
loop_
_entity.id
_entity.type
_entity.pdbx_description
1 polymer ?
#
loop_
_entity_poly.entity_id
_entity_poly.type
_entity_poly.pdbx_seq_one_letter_code
_entity_poly.pdbx_strand_id
1 'polypeptide(L)'
;MRNNHTWTDEERAIIRRDYKHTRQSCERLAEYLSQLTGEKITRFGVRGQISIMGIARSDDRRAWSPEEDAKLRELIPTFCPRVVARRMHRSLNSIVNRSTRLKISRRCRNGWFTKNELMAILGHDHKWIQRRIDSGALKALLPLRHQAHSARWLRLAYCGEGSEGLHPPVPGRVGRLQHRYHHHCGYHRWCGQ
;
A
#
# COMPACT_ATOMS: atom_id res chain seq x y z
N MET A 1 28.05 -5.84 17.54
CA MET A 1 27.56 -4.75 18.41
C MET A 1 27.27 -3.53 17.54
N ARG A 2 26.14 -2.83 17.73
CA ARG A 2 25.92 -1.53 17.06
C ARG A 2 26.80 -0.51 17.78
N ASN A 3 27.85 -0.02 17.13
CA ASN A 3 28.61 1.11 17.65
C ASN A 3 27.70 2.34 17.57
N ASN A 4 27.15 2.74 18.72
CA ASN A 4 26.53 4.05 18.87
C ASN A 4 27.68 5.05 19.02
N HIS A 5 28.05 5.70 17.91
CA HIS A 5 28.94 6.85 17.92
C HIS A 5 28.35 7.97 18.78
N THR A 6 29.17 8.55 19.65
CA THR A 6 28.77 9.64 20.54
C THR A 6 28.93 10.97 19.83
N TRP A 7 27.81 11.61 19.52
CA TRP A 7 27.81 12.84 18.74
C TRP A 7 28.26 14.06 19.54
N THR A 8 29.22 14.82 19.03
CA THR A 8 29.64 16.12 19.57
C THR A 8 28.80 17.27 18.99
N ASP A 9 28.91 18.48 19.55
CA ASP A 9 28.22 19.67 19.03
C ASP A 9 28.82 20.16 17.71
N GLU A 10 30.13 19.97 17.52
CA GLU A 10 30.87 20.29 16.31
C GLU A 10 30.42 19.43 15.14
N GLU A 11 30.28 18.11 15.36
CA GLU A 11 29.76 17.18 14.35
C GLU A 11 28.32 17.50 13.98
N ARG A 12 27.50 17.86 14.98
CA ARG A 12 26.13 18.35 14.77
C ARG A 12 26.10 19.63 13.93
N ALA A 13 27.05 20.55 14.13
CA ALA A 13 27.15 21.76 13.34
C ALA A 13 27.53 21.47 11.88
N ILE A 14 28.46 20.54 11.63
CA ILE A 14 28.82 20.08 10.28
C ILE A 14 27.60 19.50 9.57
N ILE A 15 26.85 18.62 10.25
CA ILE A 15 25.62 18.04 9.70
C ILE A 15 24.60 19.13 9.33
N ARG A 16 24.40 20.14 10.19
CA ARG A 16 23.49 21.27 9.89
C ARG A 16 23.91 22.04 8.64
N ARG A 17 25.21 22.29 8.48
CA ARG A 17 25.76 23.09 7.38
C ARG A 17 25.67 22.36 6.04
N ASP A 18 26.04 21.07 6.01
CA ASP A 18 26.34 20.37 4.76
C ASP A 18 25.25 19.38 4.32
N TYR A 19 24.23 19.12 5.15
CA TYR A 19 23.16 18.20 4.80
C TYR A 19 22.22 18.79 3.72
N LYS A 20 22.14 18.12 2.57
CA LYS A 20 21.34 18.55 1.40
C LYS A 20 20.04 17.76 1.22
N HIS A 21 19.49 17.17 2.27
CA HIS A 21 18.27 16.35 2.23
C HIS A 21 18.29 15.18 1.22
N THR A 22 19.47 14.71 0.82
CA THR A 22 19.65 13.61 -0.13
C THR A 22 20.38 12.44 0.51
N ARG A 23 20.16 11.23 -0.02
CA ARG A 23 20.90 10.04 0.44
C ARG A 23 22.41 10.22 0.28
N GLN A 24 22.85 10.78 -0.86
CA GLN A 24 24.25 11.01 -1.15
C GLN A 24 24.89 12.01 -0.17
N SER A 25 24.12 12.99 0.31
CA SER A 25 24.63 13.89 1.37
C SER A 25 24.87 13.16 2.69
N CYS A 26 24.01 12.21 3.08
CA CYS A 26 24.25 11.38 4.26
C CYS A 26 25.48 10.47 4.11
N GLU A 27 25.71 9.93 2.91
CA GLU A 27 26.86 9.06 2.63
C GLU A 27 28.17 9.87 2.70
N ARG A 28 28.23 11.03 2.02
CA ARG A 28 29.39 11.94 2.09
C ARG A 28 29.67 12.46 3.50
N LEU A 29 28.63 12.81 4.26
CA LEU A 29 28.78 13.21 5.67
C LEU A 29 29.35 12.08 6.52
N ALA A 30 28.92 10.84 6.30
CA ALA A 30 29.42 9.69 7.05
C ALA A 30 30.91 9.44 6.77
N GLU A 31 31.33 9.53 5.51
CA GLU A 31 32.74 9.41 5.11
C GLU A 31 33.59 10.53 5.71
N TYR A 32 33.15 11.78 5.57
CA TYR A 32 33.86 12.94 6.10
C TYR A 32 34.03 12.88 7.63
N LEU A 33 32.96 12.56 8.36
CA LEU A 33 33.01 12.47 9.81
C LEU A 33 33.81 11.24 10.28
N SER A 34 33.81 10.14 9.52
CA SER A 34 34.66 8.99 9.85
C SER A 34 36.15 9.30 9.71
N GLN A 35 36.52 10.08 8.70
CA GLN A 35 37.90 10.55 8.52
C GLN A 35 38.31 11.54 9.61
N LEU A 36 37.40 12.42 10.03
CA LEU A 36 37.69 13.44 11.03
C LEU A 36 37.87 12.87 12.44
N THR A 37 37.04 11.89 12.81
CA THR A 37 37.02 11.30 14.17
C THR A 37 37.89 10.06 14.30
N GLY A 38 38.25 9.42 13.18
CA GLY A 38 38.87 8.09 13.16
C GLY A 38 37.90 6.96 13.55
N GLU A 39 36.65 7.28 13.90
CA GLU A 39 35.62 6.30 14.21
C GLU A 39 34.81 5.92 12.97
N LYS A 40 34.35 4.68 12.90
CA LYS A 40 33.50 4.22 11.80
C LYS A 40 32.08 4.75 11.95
N ILE A 41 31.77 5.85 11.28
CA ILE A 41 30.43 6.42 11.21
C ILE A 41 29.72 5.90 9.95
N THR A 42 28.52 5.36 10.12
CA THR A 42 27.71 4.88 8.99
C THR A 42 26.69 5.92 8.56
N ARG A 43 26.26 5.86 7.29
CA ARG A 43 25.15 6.70 6.79
C ARG A 43 23.88 6.59 7.64
N PHE A 44 23.66 5.44 8.28
CA PHE A 44 22.50 5.20 9.13
C PHE A 44 22.61 5.93 10.46
N GLY A 45 23.82 6.03 11.03
CA GLY A 45 24.11 6.87 12.20
C GLY A 45 23.82 8.33 11.90
N VAL A 46 24.39 8.87 10.83
CA VAL A 46 24.14 10.26 10.38
C VAL A 46 22.65 10.53 10.16
N ARG A 47 21.95 9.61 9.47
CA ARG A 47 20.51 9.73 9.25
C ARG A 47 19.70 9.72 10.56
N GLY A 48 20.08 8.87 11.52
CA GLY A 48 19.48 8.83 12.85
C GLY A 48 19.66 10.17 13.55
N GLN A 49 20.88 10.72 13.52
CA GLN A 49 21.20 12.00 14.13
C GLN A 49 20.47 13.17 13.49
N ILE A 50 20.39 13.23 12.16
CA ILE A 50 19.58 14.21 11.42
C ILE A 50 18.10 14.14 11.85
N SER A 51 17.58 12.94 12.09
CA SER A 51 16.20 12.75 12.56
C SER A 51 16.01 13.30 13.98
N ILE A 52 16.97 13.06 14.88
CA ILE A 52 16.96 13.58 16.26
C ILE A 52 17.05 15.11 16.27
N MET A 53 17.93 15.66 15.43
CA MET A 53 18.12 17.11 15.28
C MET A 53 16.95 17.83 14.58
N GLY A 54 15.97 17.09 14.05
CA GLY A 54 14.79 17.66 13.40
C GLY A 54 15.00 18.24 11.99
N ILE A 55 16.19 18.08 11.40
CA ILE A 55 16.56 18.69 10.10
C ILE A 55 16.02 17.89 8.91
N ALA A 56 15.61 16.63 9.11
CA ALA A 56 15.05 15.81 8.04
C ALA A 56 13.83 16.50 7.37
N ARG A 57 13.84 16.61 6.02
CA ARG A 57 12.70 17.10 5.24
C ARG A 57 11.46 16.30 5.61
N SER A 58 10.42 17.00 6.06
CA SER A 58 9.25 16.39 6.69
C SER A 58 7.95 16.74 5.97
N ASP A 59 7.95 16.76 4.64
CA ASP A 59 6.69 16.91 3.89
C ASP A 59 5.68 15.82 4.27
N ASP A 60 6.19 14.62 4.62
CA ASP A 60 5.42 13.49 5.10
C ASP A 60 4.93 13.61 6.57
N ARG A 61 5.35 14.63 7.33
CA ARG A 61 4.86 14.90 8.70
C ARG A 61 3.64 15.82 8.74
N ARG A 62 3.13 16.29 7.60
CA ARG A 62 1.88 17.06 7.57
C ARG A 62 0.81 16.30 8.34
N ALA A 63 0.25 16.93 9.38
CA ALA A 63 -0.78 16.33 10.21
C ALA A 63 -1.99 15.91 9.38
N TRP A 64 -2.71 14.89 9.83
CA TRP A 64 -3.95 14.45 9.20
C TRP A 64 -5.10 15.30 9.73
N SER A 65 -5.83 15.96 8.82
CA SER A 65 -7.04 16.68 9.20
C SER A 65 -8.25 15.73 9.31
N PRO A 66 -9.29 16.10 10.08
CA PRO A 66 -10.53 15.32 10.13
C PRO A 66 -11.18 15.11 8.76
N GLU A 67 -11.08 16.10 7.87
CA GLU A 67 -11.60 16.04 6.50
C GLU A 67 -10.83 15.03 5.64
N GLU A 68 -9.50 14.96 5.81
CA GLU A 68 -8.70 13.93 5.15
C GLU A 68 -9.04 12.53 5.65
N ASP A 69 -9.29 12.37 6.95
CA ASP A 69 -9.71 11.09 7.51
C ASP A 69 -11.08 10.67 6.97
N ALA A 70 -12.03 11.61 6.82
CA ALA A 70 -13.33 11.36 6.21
C ALA A 70 -13.16 10.89 4.75
N LYS A 71 -12.37 11.61 3.96
CA LYS A 71 -12.05 11.24 2.58
C LYS A 71 -11.35 9.88 2.48
N LEU A 72 -10.48 9.55 3.44
CA LEU A 72 -9.80 8.26 3.49
C LEU A 72 -10.78 7.11 3.76
N ARG A 73 -11.79 7.32 4.63
CA ARG A 73 -12.86 6.34 4.91
C ARG A 73 -13.70 6.02 3.68
N GLU A 74 -13.92 6.99 2.81
CA GLU A 74 -14.67 6.79 1.57
C GLU A 74 -13.85 6.09 0.48
N LEU A 75 -12.58 6.46 0.35
CA LEU A 75 -11.75 6.01 -0.76
C LEU A 75 -11.15 4.61 -0.57
N ILE A 76 -10.70 4.25 0.63
CA ILE A 76 -10.00 2.97 0.89
C ILE A 76 -10.86 1.72 0.62
N PRO A 77 -12.17 1.70 0.95
CA PRO A 77 -13.01 0.56 0.61
C PRO A 77 -13.05 0.28 -0.90
N THR A 78 -12.99 1.34 -1.71
CA THR A 78 -13.22 1.28 -3.15
C THR A 78 -11.94 1.15 -3.97
N PHE A 79 -10.90 1.91 -3.61
CA PHE A 79 -9.67 2.05 -4.40
C PHE A 79 -8.46 1.46 -3.69
N CYS A 80 -7.49 0.97 -4.47
CA CYS A 80 -6.24 0.50 -3.88
C CYS A 80 -5.46 1.68 -3.25
N PRO A 81 -4.65 1.44 -2.19
CA PRO A 81 -3.91 2.51 -1.51
C PRO A 81 -3.03 3.36 -2.43
N ARG A 82 -2.52 2.78 -3.53
CA ARG A 82 -1.75 3.50 -4.55
C ARG A 82 -2.58 4.54 -5.31
N VAL A 83 -3.83 4.21 -5.65
CA VAL A 83 -4.76 5.16 -6.29
C VAL A 83 -5.15 6.25 -5.30
N VAL A 84 -5.45 5.86 -4.05
CA VAL A 84 -5.80 6.80 -2.98
C VAL A 84 -4.67 7.80 -2.72
N ALA A 85 -3.42 7.32 -2.62
CA ALA A 85 -2.24 8.16 -2.44
C ALA A 85 -2.12 9.26 -3.52
N ARG A 86 -2.30 8.88 -4.80
CA ARG A 86 -2.29 9.83 -5.92
C ARG A 86 -3.42 10.86 -5.81
N ARG A 87 -4.63 10.44 -5.43
CA ARG A 87 -5.80 11.32 -5.30
C ARG A 87 -5.76 12.26 -4.10
N MET A 88 -5.04 11.88 -3.05
CA MET A 88 -4.90 12.68 -1.83
C MET A 88 -3.60 13.47 -1.79
N HIS A 89 -2.74 13.34 -2.81
CA HIS A 89 -1.40 13.93 -2.85
C HIS A 89 -0.58 13.64 -1.59
N ARG A 90 -0.70 12.41 -1.08
CA ARG A 90 0.03 11.90 0.09
C ARG A 90 0.89 10.71 -0.32
N SER A 91 1.95 10.43 0.43
CA SER A 91 2.75 9.23 0.20
C SER A 91 1.93 7.96 0.45
N LEU A 92 2.24 6.90 -0.31
CA LEU A 92 1.62 5.58 -0.14
C LEU A 92 1.75 5.07 1.31
N ASN A 93 2.92 5.28 1.92
CA ASN A 93 3.19 4.87 3.28
C ASN A 93 2.31 5.63 4.30
N SER A 94 2.11 6.93 4.10
CA SER A 94 1.21 7.74 4.95
C SER A 94 -0.23 7.22 4.89
N ILE A 95 -0.74 6.91 3.69
CA ILE A 95 -2.07 6.32 3.49
C ILE A 95 -2.21 4.98 4.22
N VAL A 96 -1.27 4.05 4.03
CA VAL A 96 -1.32 2.70 4.65
C VAL A 96 -1.24 2.78 6.18
N ASN A 97 -0.35 3.62 6.71
CA ASN A 97 -0.20 3.81 8.15
C ASN A 97 -1.46 4.45 8.74
N ARG A 98 -2.04 5.45 8.07
CA ARG A 98 -3.27 6.09 8.55
C ARG A 98 -4.47 5.15 8.46
N SER A 99 -4.65 4.42 7.37
CA SER A 99 -5.77 3.48 7.23
C SER A 99 -5.72 2.39 8.30
N THR A 100 -4.51 1.90 8.64
CA THR A 100 -4.31 0.94 9.73
C THR A 100 -4.71 1.52 11.08
N ARG A 101 -4.31 2.77 11.38
CA ARG A 101 -4.69 3.46 12.62
C ARG A 101 -6.19 3.70 12.72
N LEU A 102 -6.84 4.05 11.61
CA LEU A 102 -8.29 4.24 11.53
C LEU A 102 -9.05 2.91 11.42
N LYS A 103 -8.35 1.76 11.36
CA LYS A 103 -8.93 0.41 11.19
C LYS A 103 -9.81 0.29 9.94
N ILE A 104 -9.47 1.00 8.88
CA ILE A 104 -10.17 0.95 7.60
C ILE A 104 -9.46 -0.06 6.71
N SER A 105 -10.19 -1.10 6.31
CA SER A 105 -9.72 -2.08 5.34
C SER A 105 -10.44 -1.93 4.02
N ARG A 106 -9.79 -2.40 2.94
CA ARG A 106 -10.43 -2.51 1.64
C ARG A 106 -11.53 -3.56 1.72
N ARG A 107 -12.78 -3.13 1.55
CA ARG A 107 -13.92 -4.03 1.31
C ARG A 107 -14.25 -3.95 -0.17
N CYS A 108 -13.71 -4.88 -0.96
CA CYS A 108 -14.18 -4.99 -2.34
C CYS A 108 -15.65 -5.35 -2.33
N ARG A 109 -16.46 -4.55 -3.03
CA ARG A 109 -17.85 -4.89 -3.31
C ARG A 109 -17.91 -6.30 -3.90
N ASN A 110 -18.79 -7.13 -3.35
CA ASN A 110 -19.10 -8.42 -3.95
C ASN A 110 -19.86 -8.18 -5.26
N GLY A 111 -19.36 -8.73 -6.37
CA GLY A 111 -20.03 -8.62 -7.66
C GLY A 111 -19.08 -8.72 -8.85
N TRP A 112 -19.64 -8.36 -10.00
CA TRP A 112 -18.98 -8.32 -11.29
C TRP A 112 -18.45 -6.93 -11.58
N PHE A 113 -17.22 -6.85 -12.06
CA PHE A 113 -16.52 -5.64 -12.44
C PHE A 113 -16.19 -5.67 -13.93
N THR A 114 -16.41 -4.57 -14.62
CA THR A 114 -15.86 -4.36 -15.95
C THR A 114 -14.34 -4.17 -15.88
N LYS A 115 -13.68 -4.37 -17.02
CA LYS A 115 -12.24 -4.07 -17.15
C LYS A 115 -11.89 -2.62 -16.81
N ASN A 116 -12.76 -1.67 -17.19
CA ASN A 116 -12.58 -0.24 -16.91
C ASN A 116 -12.69 0.07 -15.41
N GLU A 117 -13.65 -0.55 -14.71
CA GLU A 117 -13.76 -0.42 -13.25
C GLU A 117 -12.52 -0.98 -12.55
N LEU A 118 -11.99 -2.13 -13.01
CA LEU A 118 -10.75 -2.68 -12.46
C LEU A 118 -9.55 -1.76 -12.68
N MET A 119 -9.45 -1.12 -13.85
CA MET A 119 -8.42 -0.13 -14.11
C MET A 119 -8.51 1.03 -13.12
N ALA A 120 -9.71 1.55 -12.86
CA ALA A 120 -9.92 2.63 -11.92
C ALA A 120 -9.61 2.23 -10.46
N ILE A 121 -10.05 1.03 -10.05
CA ILE A 121 -9.87 0.50 -8.69
C ILE A 121 -8.40 0.19 -8.39
N LEU A 122 -7.73 -0.51 -9.31
CA LEU A 122 -6.37 -0.99 -9.12
C LEU A 122 -5.32 0.03 -9.58
N GLY A 123 -5.71 0.96 -10.43
CA GLY A 123 -4.83 2.00 -10.97
C GLY A 123 -3.83 1.49 -12.01
N HIS A 124 -4.19 0.44 -12.74
CA HIS A 124 -3.39 -0.19 -13.78
C HIS A 124 -4.06 -0.08 -15.16
N ASP A 125 -3.29 -0.20 -16.23
CA ASP A 125 -3.81 -0.16 -17.60
C ASP A 125 -4.53 -1.46 -18.03
N HIS A 126 -5.26 -1.39 -19.13
CA HIS A 126 -6.04 -2.52 -19.65
C HIS A 126 -5.18 -3.73 -20.07
N LYS A 127 -3.90 -3.54 -20.45
CA LYS A 127 -3.00 -4.65 -20.82
C LYS A 127 -2.54 -5.39 -19.58
N TRP A 128 -2.21 -4.68 -18.50
CA TRP A 128 -1.89 -5.28 -17.21
C TRP A 128 -3.05 -6.11 -16.68
N ILE A 129 -4.28 -5.58 -16.75
CA ILE A 129 -5.49 -6.30 -16.33
C ILE A 129 -5.70 -7.54 -17.19
N GLN A 130 -5.53 -7.43 -18.52
CA GLN A 130 -5.65 -8.59 -19.43
C GLN A 130 -4.65 -9.69 -19.07
N ARG A 131 -3.37 -9.33 -18.91
CA ARG A 131 -2.33 -10.28 -18.54
C ARG A 131 -2.63 -11.04 -17.25
N ARG A 132 -3.24 -10.37 -16.26
CA ARG A 132 -3.63 -11.01 -15.00
C ARG A 132 -4.85 -11.93 -15.14
N ILE A 133 -5.74 -11.63 -16.07
CA ILE A 133 -6.84 -12.55 -16.43
C ILE A 133 -6.25 -13.78 -17.12
N ASP A 134 -5.38 -13.56 -18.10
CA ASP A 134 -4.79 -14.64 -18.90
C ASP A 134 -3.92 -15.56 -18.04
N SER A 135 -3.23 -15.01 -17.04
CA SER A 135 -2.46 -15.78 -16.06
C SER A 135 -3.30 -16.44 -14.96
N GLY A 136 -4.63 -16.29 -14.98
CA GLY A 136 -5.54 -16.81 -13.95
C GLY A 136 -5.46 -16.09 -12.58
N ALA A 137 -4.65 -15.05 -12.44
CA ALA A 137 -4.53 -14.27 -11.21
C ALA A 137 -5.79 -13.43 -10.92
N LEU A 138 -6.57 -13.11 -11.96
CA LEU A 138 -7.91 -12.53 -11.87
C LEU A 138 -8.92 -13.48 -12.50
N LYS A 139 -9.92 -13.90 -11.72
CA LYS A 139 -11.00 -14.76 -12.23
C LYS A 139 -11.92 -13.96 -13.16
N ALA A 140 -11.98 -14.40 -14.41
CA ALA A 140 -12.91 -13.91 -15.42
C ALA A 140 -13.98 -14.96 -15.65
N LEU A 141 -15.26 -14.57 -15.68
CA LEU A 141 -16.27 -15.41 -16.33
C LEU A 141 -16.63 -14.73 -17.63
N LEU A 142 -16.23 -15.38 -18.71
CA LEU A 142 -16.67 -15.04 -20.05
C LEU A 142 -18.17 -15.37 -20.13
N PRO A 143 -19.05 -14.43 -20.50
CA PRO A 143 -20.41 -14.80 -20.83
C PRO A 143 -20.36 -15.78 -22.02
N LEU A 144 -20.95 -16.97 -21.84
CA LEU A 144 -21.21 -17.95 -22.89
C LEU A 144 -22.32 -17.40 -23.80
N ARG A 145 -22.01 -16.40 -24.63
CA ARG A 145 -22.64 -16.15 -25.92
C ARG A 145 -22.04 -14.90 -26.59
N HIS A 146 -21.80 -15.05 -27.89
CA HIS A 146 -21.47 -14.08 -28.91
C HIS A 146 -20.00 -13.67 -29.12
N GLN A 147 -19.46 -14.22 -30.23
CA GLN A 147 -18.69 -13.45 -31.21
C GLN A 147 -19.21 -12.01 -31.30
N ALA A 148 -18.28 -11.07 -31.43
CA ALA A 148 -18.45 -9.62 -31.61
C ALA A 148 -18.34 -8.76 -30.32
N HIS A 149 -17.15 -8.15 -30.22
CA HIS A 149 -16.83 -6.82 -29.69
C HIS A 149 -17.43 -6.37 -28.33
N SER A 150 -16.51 -6.31 -27.35
CA SER A 150 -16.47 -5.36 -26.23
C SER A 150 -17.59 -5.35 -25.17
N ALA A 151 -17.58 -6.32 -24.26
CA ALA A 151 -17.85 -6.08 -22.82
C ALA A 151 -17.52 -7.35 -22.02
N ARG A 152 -16.44 -7.32 -21.22
CA ARG A 152 -15.98 -8.47 -20.40
C ARG A 152 -16.19 -8.15 -18.92
N TRP A 153 -17.11 -8.86 -18.28
CA TRP A 153 -17.40 -8.80 -16.84
C TRP A 153 -16.49 -9.78 -16.08
N LEU A 154 -15.96 -9.37 -14.92
CA LEU A 154 -14.93 -10.10 -14.16
C LEU A 154 -15.30 -10.14 -12.68
N ARG A 155 -15.14 -11.30 -12.02
CA ARG A 155 -15.37 -11.44 -10.59
C ARG A 155 -14.02 -11.48 -9.88
N LEU A 156 -13.74 -10.48 -9.04
CA LEU A 156 -12.60 -10.55 -8.14
C LEU A 156 -12.90 -11.55 -7.02
N ALA A 157 -12.31 -12.74 -7.10
CA ALA A 157 -12.14 -13.63 -5.96
C ALA A 157 -10.65 -13.94 -5.83
N TYR A 158 -10.05 -13.64 -4.69
CA TYR A 158 -8.74 -14.16 -4.33
C TYR A 158 -8.72 -14.68 -2.88
N CYS A 159 -8.15 -15.89 -2.78
CA CYS A 159 -7.71 -16.71 -1.65
C CYS A 159 -8.68 -17.09 -0.52
N GLY A 160 -9.07 -18.37 -0.56
CA GLY A 160 -9.54 -19.22 0.53
C GLY A 160 -9.84 -20.60 -0.07
N GLU A 161 -9.09 -21.62 0.33
CA GLU A 161 -9.23 -23.02 -0.12
C GLU A 161 -10.63 -23.59 0.20
N GLY A 162 -11.09 -24.55 -0.60
CA GLY A 162 -12.37 -25.24 -0.39
C GLY A 162 -13.23 -25.24 -1.64
N SER A 163 -12.90 -26.12 -2.60
CA SER A 163 -13.77 -26.47 -3.71
C SER A 163 -14.75 -27.56 -3.26
N GLU A 164 -15.97 -27.17 -2.90
CA GLU A 164 -17.12 -28.07 -2.96
C GLU A 164 -18.19 -27.43 -3.85
N GLY A 165 -18.63 -28.24 -4.82
CA GLY A 165 -19.33 -27.77 -6.01
C GLY A 165 -20.73 -27.23 -5.76
N LEU A 166 -21.14 -26.27 -6.57
CA LEU A 166 -22.55 -25.98 -6.84
C LEU A 166 -22.70 -25.46 -8.27
N HIS A 167 -23.54 -26.17 -9.02
CA HIS A 167 -24.03 -25.81 -10.35
C HIS A 167 -24.73 -24.43 -10.36
N PRO A 168 -24.80 -23.75 -11.52
CA PRO A 168 -25.51 -22.47 -11.64
C PRO A 168 -27.01 -22.63 -11.29
N PRO A 169 -27.63 -21.70 -10.55
CA PRO A 169 -29.07 -21.72 -10.32
C PRO A 169 -29.82 -21.26 -11.58
N VAL A 170 -30.83 -22.03 -11.95
CA VAL A 170 -31.83 -21.72 -12.98
C VAL A 170 -32.74 -20.60 -12.44
N PRO A 171 -33.14 -19.59 -13.24
CA PRO A 171 -33.86 -18.44 -12.72
C PRO A 171 -35.31 -18.81 -12.40
N GLY A 172 -35.70 -18.71 -11.12
CA GLY A 172 -37.11 -18.65 -10.73
C GLY A 172 -37.45 -19.25 -9.37
N ARG A 173 -37.30 -18.47 -8.29
CA ARG A 173 -38.33 -18.23 -7.27
C ARG A 173 -37.77 -17.48 -6.06
N VAL A 174 -38.63 -16.61 -5.52
CA VAL A 174 -38.45 -15.79 -4.33
C VAL A 174 -38.37 -16.68 -3.08
N GLY A 175 -37.42 -16.43 -2.17
CA GLY A 175 -37.35 -17.11 -0.88
C GLY A 175 -36.46 -16.37 0.12
N ARG A 176 -37.06 -15.91 1.21
CA ARG A 176 -36.43 -15.35 2.43
C ARG A 176 -35.69 -16.44 3.21
N LEU A 177 -34.64 -16.05 3.96
CA LEU A 177 -34.23 -16.47 5.33
C LEU A 177 -32.72 -16.21 5.51
N GLN A 178 -32.34 -15.20 6.29
CA GLN A 178 -31.99 -15.21 7.74
C GLN A 178 -30.58 -15.72 8.09
N HIS A 179 -29.90 -14.86 8.85
CA HIS A 179 -28.62 -14.94 9.57
C HIS A 179 -28.08 -16.32 9.99
N ARG A 180 -26.75 -16.47 9.91
CA ARG A 180 -25.91 -16.78 11.08
C ARG A 180 -24.44 -16.43 10.86
N TYR A 181 -23.89 -15.70 11.83
CA TYR A 181 -22.46 -15.45 12.03
C TYR A 181 -21.78 -16.73 12.53
N HIS A 182 -20.55 -16.99 12.09
CA HIS A 182 -19.54 -17.65 12.93
C HIS A 182 -18.14 -17.10 12.61
N HIS A 183 -17.46 -16.71 13.69
CA HIS A 183 -16.07 -16.30 13.75
C HIS A 183 -15.13 -17.44 13.35
N HIS A 184 -14.05 -17.14 12.62
CA HIS A 184 -12.68 -17.57 12.93
C HIS A 184 -11.70 -16.89 11.96
N CYS A 185 -10.96 -15.88 12.45
CA CYS A 185 -9.90 -15.21 11.70
C CYS A 185 -8.55 -15.70 12.24
N GLY A 186 -7.96 -16.69 11.56
CA GLY A 186 -6.58 -17.11 11.78
C GLY A 186 -5.63 -16.24 10.96
N TYR A 187 -4.88 -15.38 11.63
CA TYR A 187 -3.76 -14.63 11.05
C TYR A 187 -2.62 -15.61 10.74
N HIS A 188 -2.30 -15.84 9.47
CA HIS A 188 -0.98 -16.35 9.08
C HIS A 188 -0.26 -15.37 8.14
N ARG A 189 0.69 -14.69 8.79
CA ARG A 189 1.89 -14.02 8.31
C ARG A 189 2.59 -14.84 7.21
N TRP A 190 2.96 -14.25 6.07
CA TRP A 190 4.16 -14.67 5.32
C TRP A 190 4.76 -13.49 4.53
N CYS A 191 6.05 -13.25 4.81
CA CYS A 191 6.99 -12.36 4.13
C CYS A 191 7.88 -13.20 3.20
N GLY A 192 8.45 -12.57 2.16
CA GLY A 192 9.65 -13.03 1.43
C GLY A 192 9.38 -14.15 0.39
N GLN A 193 10.02 -14.20 -0.76
CA GLN A 193 11.25 -13.56 -1.26
C GLN A 193 11.05 -13.00 -2.67
#